data_AF-A0A4S8KTT5-F1
#
_entry.id   AF-A0A4S8KTT5-F1
#
_cell.length_a   1.000
_cell.length_b   1.000
_cell.length_c   1.000
_cell.angle_alpha   90.00
_cell.angle_beta   90.00
_cell.angle_gamma   90.00
#
_symmetry.space_group_name_H-M   'P 1'
#
loop_
_entity.id
_entity.type
_entity.pdbx_description
1 polymer ?
#
loop_
_entity_poly.entity_id
_entity_poly.type
_entity_poly.pdbx_seq_one_letter_code
_entity_poly.pdbx_strand_id
1 'polypeptide(L)'
;MTKNTECTSYRGSTNFFALEGPYCYLEAWIDRASLPPRSVAFPQDPADMDFAGELYEIVNSRSIGRVEYDWAEKRVAGYLPCIDYDDIEQGPIEYQDEFYSTRKGSRWTSDAISQGLRGKELVPYLIRDFNAWICMPPDLWPSPPSILTPLFTIFDESCALTHMHNLPNDLLLEIFSYVRLADLMNLSSTCRSMRNLLTNTGTLNSVLRQAVLSRHGPLRWILPVATVQGEVEYAEEIAHKWLASPYAIACAHISTMDSSPKSAFSDQAFPYHVFIPVYLNVDTGIESFSMSSRKRLWKQAQQFQELWYEYRTKGWETDIFSMFDEETLNVRQAEMSAMYG
;
A
#
# COMPACT_ATOMS: atom_id res chain seq x y z
N MET A 1 0.81 15.40 42.03
CA MET A 1 1.35 14.03 41.93
C MET A 1 0.32 13.19 41.20
N THR A 2 0.45 13.09 39.88
CA THR A 2 -0.32 12.17 39.05
C THR A 2 0.15 10.76 39.37
N LYS A 3 -0.73 9.97 40.00
CA LYS A 3 -0.49 8.53 40.14
C LYS A 3 -0.55 7.93 38.75
N ASN A 4 0.58 7.43 38.26
CA ASN A 4 0.61 6.54 37.12
C ASN A 4 -0.25 5.32 37.46
N THR A 5 -1.33 5.12 36.72
CA THR A 5 -2.04 3.85 36.69
C THR A 5 -1.14 2.84 36.01
N GLU A 6 -0.53 1.95 36.81
CA GLU A 6 0.14 0.77 36.29
C GLU A 6 -0.92 -0.14 35.66
N CYS A 7 -0.92 -0.18 34.33
CA CYS A 7 -1.71 -1.11 33.55
C CYS A 7 -1.04 -2.49 33.69
N THR A 8 -1.53 -3.33 34.59
CA THR A 8 -1.09 -4.73 34.71
C THR A 8 -2.00 -5.59 33.83
N SER A 9 -1.49 -6.02 32.67
CA SER A 9 -2.22 -6.90 31.75
C SER A 9 -2.40 -8.28 32.40
N TYR A 10 -3.64 -8.75 32.49
CA TYR A 10 -3.93 -10.12 32.87
C TYR A 10 -3.40 -11.05 31.77
N ARG A 11 -2.48 -11.96 32.12
CA ARG A 11 -1.77 -12.88 31.18
C ARG A 11 -0.88 -12.20 30.13
N GLY A 12 -0.17 -11.13 30.48
CA GLY A 12 1.01 -10.70 29.74
C GLY A 12 0.74 -9.80 28.53
N SER A 13 -0.05 -10.20 27.52
CA SER A 13 -0.10 -9.45 26.26
C SER A 13 -1.44 -8.76 25.99
N THR A 14 -1.50 -7.43 26.17
CA THR A 14 -2.60 -6.59 25.64
C THR A 14 -2.15 -5.19 25.20
N ASN A 15 -0.96 -5.04 24.62
CA ASN A 15 -0.54 -3.75 24.05
C ASN A 15 -0.40 -3.84 22.53
N PHE A 16 -1.31 -3.18 21.80
CA PHE A 16 -1.18 -2.91 20.36
C PHE A 16 -0.49 -1.56 20.18
N PHE A 17 0.63 -1.58 19.47
CA PHE A 17 1.37 -0.38 19.10
C PHE A 17 1.46 -0.34 17.58
N ALA A 18 1.06 0.78 17.02
CA ALA A 18 1.28 1.09 15.62
C ALA A 18 2.21 2.31 15.53
N LEU A 19 3.08 2.31 14.53
CA LEU A 19 3.78 3.54 14.15
C LEU A 19 2.75 4.54 13.61
N GLU A 20 2.85 5.80 14.03
CA GLU A 20 1.88 6.85 13.73
C GLU A 20 1.64 7.02 12.23
N GLY A 21 2.71 7.10 11.42
CA GLY A 21 2.59 7.20 9.96
C GLY A 21 1.75 6.06 9.35
N PRO A 22 2.19 4.80 9.45
CA PRO A 22 1.41 3.64 9.00
C PRO A 22 -0.03 3.59 9.53
N TYR A 23 -0.27 4.01 10.78
CA TYR A 23 -1.61 4.11 11.35
C TYR A 23 -2.48 5.13 10.59
N CYS A 24 -1.97 6.33 10.31
CA CYS A 24 -2.70 7.34 9.54
C CYS A 24 -3.06 6.87 8.12
N TYR A 25 -2.15 6.13 7.47
CA TYR A 25 -2.42 5.52 6.17
C TYR A 25 -3.49 4.44 6.25
N LEU A 26 -3.42 3.58 7.28
CA LEU A 26 -4.41 2.53 7.51
C LEU A 26 -5.81 3.13 7.72
N GLU A 27 -5.92 4.13 8.60
CA GLU A 27 -7.17 4.84 8.89
C GLU A 27 -7.76 5.52 7.64
N ALA A 28 -6.90 6.14 6.82
CA ALA A 28 -7.35 6.86 5.63
C ALA A 28 -7.80 5.95 4.47
N TRP A 29 -7.23 4.75 4.37
CA TRP A 29 -7.47 3.85 3.25
C TRP A 29 -8.58 2.83 3.49
N ILE A 30 -8.92 2.56 4.74
CA ILE A 30 -10.08 1.73 5.09
C ILE A 30 -11.36 2.52 4.81
N ASP A 31 -12.18 2.04 3.87
CA ASP A 31 -13.50 2.62 3.57
C ASP A 31 -14.51 2.14 4.61
N ARG A 32 -14.50 2.78 5.79
CA ARG A 32 -15.43 2.46 6.89
C ARG A 32 -16.89 2.63 6.50
N ALA A 33 -17.19 3.52 5.55
CA ALA A 33 -18.55 3.78 5.09
C ALA A 33 -19.09 2.65 4.22
N SER A 34 -18.22 1.86 3.59
CA SER A 34 -18.59 0.67 2.84
C SER A 34 -18.81 -0.58 3.71
N LEU A 35 -18.40 -0.55 4.97
CA LEU A 35 -18.51 -1.67 5.89
C LEU A 35 -19.95 -1.82 6.42
N PRO A 36 -20.40 -3.06 6.73
CA PRO A 36 -21.65 -3.28 7.45
C PRO A 36 -21.70 -2.51 8.78
N PRO A 37 -22.88 -2.15 9.31
CA PRO A 37 -22.98 -1.53 10.62
C PRO A 37 -22.65 -2.54 11.72
N ARG A 38 -22.05 -2.08 12.83
CA ARG A 38 -21.63 -2.94 13.96
C ARG A 38 -22.81 -3.74 14.54
N SER A 39 -24.01 -3.17 14.52
CA SER A 39 -25.24 -3.81 14.99
C SER A 39 -25.58 -5.15 14.32
N VAL A 40 -24.99 -5.47 13.16
CA VAL A 40 -25.15 -6.77 12.49
C VAL A 40 -24.53 -7.90 13.31
N ALA A 41 -23.29 -7.71 13.76
CA ALA A 41 -22.58 -8.70 14.57
C ALA A 41 -22.83 -8.52 16.08
N PHE A 42 -23.09 -7.29 16.53
CA PHE A 42 -23.19 -6.94 17.95
C PHE A 42 -24.54 -6.27 18.25
N PRO A 43 -25.65 -7.03 18.25
CA PRO A 43 -26.99 -6.45 18.49
C PRO A 43 -27.17 -5.87 19.90
N GLN A 44 -26.39 -6.36 20.87
CA GLN A 44 -26.42 -5.87 22.27
C GLN A 44 -25.46 -4.71 22.53
N ASP A 45 -24.51 -4.46 21.62
CA ASP A 45 -23.58 -3.34 21.63
C ASP A 45 -23.49 -2.70 20.22
N PRO A 46 -24.58 -2.05 19.77
CA PRO A 46 -24.70 -1.58 18.40
C PRO A 46 -23.96 -0.25 18.15
N ALA A 47 -23.35 0.35 19.18
CA ALA A 47 -22.75 1.67 19.10
C ALA A 47 -21.48 1.64 18.23
N ASP A 48 -21.36 2.58 17.30
CA ASP A 48 -20.14 2.69 16.50
C ASP A 48 -18.94 3.06 17.38
N MET A 49 -17.86 2.31 17.23
CA MET A 49 -16.58 2.63 17.86
C MET A 49 -15.77 3.59 17.00
N ASP A 50 -14.83 4.28 17.63
CA ASP A 50 -13.78 4.97 16.89
C ASP A 50 -12.85 3.96 16.18
N PHE A 51 -12.02 4.47 15.27
CA PHE A 51 -11.15 3.60 14.47
C PHE A 51 -10.15 2.84 15.34
N ALA A 52 -9.56 3.52 16.34
CA ALA A 52 -8.58 2.93 17.25
C ALA A 52 -9.15 1.81 18.10
N GLY A 53 -10.34 2.02 18.69
CA GLY A 53 -11.01 1.03 19.53
C GLY A 53 -11.43 -0.20 18.73
N GLU A 54 -11.97 0.00 17.53
CA GLU A 54 -12.35 -1.13 16.67
C GLU A 54 -11.12 -1.91 16.17
N LEU A 55 -10.04 -1.22 15.80
CA LEU A 55 -8.77 -1.85 15.47
C LEU A 55 -8.23 -2.69 16.64
N TYR A 56 -8.31 -2.15 17.86
CA TYR A 56 -7.91 -2.86 19.06
C TYR A 56 -8.73 -4.14 19.25
N GLU A 57 -10.05 -4.08 19.10
CA GLU A 57 -10.91 -5.27 19.20
C GLU A 57 -10.58 -6.31 18.12
N ILE A 58 -10.44 -5.88 16.86
CA ILE A 58 -10.12 -6.77 15.73
C ILE A 58 -8.81 -7.50 15.95
N VAL A 59 -7.76 -6.76 16.37
CA VAL A 59 -6.42 -7.32 16.57
C VAL A 59 -6.40 -8.34 17.71
N ASN A 60 -7.12 -8.08 18.80
CA ASN A 60 -7.06 -8.92 20.00
C ASN A 60 -8.10 -10.06 20.00
N SER A 61 -9.20 -9.95 19.26
CA SER A 61 -10.25 -10.99 19.19
C SER A 61 -9.94 -12.17 18.26
N ARG A 62 -8.78 -12.17 17.58
CA ARG A 62 -8.38 -13.25 16.66
C ARG A 62 -8.05 -14.55 17.41
N SER A 63 -8.51 -15.66 16.85
CA SER A 63 -8.21 -17.02 17.33
C SER A 63 -6.73 -17.36 17.30
N ILE A 64 -6.05 -16.92 16.24
CA ILE A 64 -4.59 -16.88 16.15
C ILE A 64 -4.18 -15.44 16.43
N GLY A 65 -4.07 -15.11 17.72
CA GLY A 65 -3.68 -13.80 18.18
C GLY A 65 -2.22 -13.47 17.86
N ARG A 66 -1.81 -12.26 18.22
CA ARG A 66 -0.39 -11.88 18.24
C ARG A 66 0.34 -12.82 19.18
N VAL A 67 1.45 -13.39 18.74
CA VAL A 67 2.30 -14.17 19.64
C VAL A 67 2.92 -13.18 20.62
N GLU A 68 2.80 -13.43 21.92
CA GLU A 68 3.49 -12.64 22.93
C GLU A 68 4.99 -12.95 22.88
N TYR A 69 5.84 -12.00 23.27
CA TYR A 69 7.29 -12.16 23.31
C TYR A 69 7.64 -13.28 24.32
N ASP A 70 7.69 -14.53 23.86
CA ASP A 70 8.19 -15.63 24.67
C ASP A 70 9.65 -15.90 24.28
N TRP A 71 10.58 -15.53 25.16
CA TRP A 71 12.01 -15.80 24.99
C TRP A 71 12.32 -17.30 24.88
N ALA A 72 11.38 -18.19 25.19
CA ALA A 72 11.47 -19.63 25.07
C ALA A 72 10.84 -20.20 23.78
N GLU A 73 10.02 -19.45 23.05
CA GLU A 73 9.49 -19.84 21.74
C GLU A 73 10.18 -19.07 20.61
N LYS A 74 10.46 -19.74 19.47
CA LYS A 74 11.12 -19.10 18.30
C LYS A 74 10.25 -18.07 17.56
N ARG A 75 9.03 -17.79 18.03
CA ARG A 75 8.08 -16.89 17.38
C ARG A 75 8.26 -15.51 17.98
N VAL A 76 8.60 -14.51 17.17
CA VAL A 76 8.71 -13.13 17.65
C VAL A 76 7.40 -12.37 17.47
N ALA A 77 7.13 -11.53 18.46
CA ALA A 77 5.86 -10.90 18.77
C ALA A 77 5.46 -9.74 17.85
N GLY A 78 4.15 -9.57 17.69
CA GLY A 78 3.53 -8.31 17.25
C GLY A 78 2.86 -8.32 15.87
N TYR A 79 3.10 -9.32 15.03
CA TYR A 79 2.43 -9.48 13.74
C TYR A 79 1.07 -10.17 13.89
N LEU A 80 0.12 -9.82 13.02
CA LEU A 80 -1.12 -10.57 12.87
C LEU A 80 -0.91 -11.67 11.82
N PRO A 81 -1.03 -12.97 12.17
CA PRO A 81 -0.74 -14.07 11.23
C PRO A 81 -1.65 -14.12 9.98
N CYS A 82 -2.78 -13.41 10.01
CA CYS A 82 -3.69 -13.28 8.89
C CYS A 82 -3.34 -12.14 7.92
N ILE A 83 -2.26 -11.40 8.17
CA ILE A 83 -1.76 -10.33 7.31
C ILE A 83 -0.47 -10.78 6.64
N ASP A 84 -0.39 -10.66 5.33
CA ASP A 84 0.81 -10.79 4.52
C ASP A 84 1.68 -9.54 4.70
N TYR A 85 2.88 -9.76 5.23
CA TYR A 85 3.91 -8.76 5.43
C TYR A 85 5.07 -9.01 4.44
N ASP A 86 4.77 -9.14 3.15
CA ASP A 86 5.74 -9.29 2.04
C ASP A 86 6.93 -10.20 2.41
N ASP A 87 6.61 -11.42 2.86
CA ASP A 87 7.53 -12.52 3.21
C ASP A 87 8.45 -12.29 4.44
N ILE A 88 8.29 -11.21 5.23
CA ILE A 88 9.09 -11.03 6.46
C ILE A 88 8.84 -12.16 7.47
N GLU A 89 7.61 -12.67 7.49
CA GLU A 89 7.18 -13.79 8.32
C GLU A 89 7.85 -15.12 7.94
N GLN A 90 8.49 -15.18 6.77
CA GLN A 90 9.29 -16.34 6.34
C GLN A 90 10.77 -16.18 6.66
N GLY A 91 11.18 -15.03 7.20
CA GLY A 91 12.52 -14.76 7.69
C GLY A 91 12.90 -15.66 8.86
N PRO A 92 14.20 -15.96 9.06
CA PRO A 92 14.66 -16.89 10.09
C PRO A 92 14.31 -16.46 11.52
N ILE A 93 14.01 -15.18 11.73
CA ILE A 93 13.60 -14.63 13.01
C ILE A 93 12.22 -13.95 12.91
N GLU A 94 11.54 -14.01 11.75
CA GLU A 94 10.19 -13.45 11.53
C GLU A 94 10.07 -11.92 11.79
N TYR A 95 11.20 -11.21 11.94
CA TYR A 95 11.33 -9.75 11.98
C TYR A 95 12.65 -9.31 11.30
N GLN A 96 12.97 -8.01 11.26
CA GLN A 96 14.27 -7.53 10.74
C GLN A 96 14.80 -6.32 11.54
N ASP A 97 15.87 -6.55 12.30
CA ASP A 97 16.69 -5.54 12.99
C ASP A 97 18.06 -5.32 12.32
N GLU A 98 18.57 -6.35 11.63
CA GLU A 98 19.85 -6.33 10.93
C GLU A 98 19.77 -6.89 9.51
N PHE A 99 20.80 -6.61 8.71
CA PHE A 99 20.97 -7.31 7.43
C PHE A 99 21.47 -8.73 7.71
N TYR A 100 20.64 -9.73 7.42
CA TYR A 100 21.01 -11.12 7.67
C TYR A 100 22.24 -11.56 6.87
N SER A 101 23.11 -12.32 7.51
CA SER A 101 24.41 -12.75 6.98
C SER A 101 24.33 -13.72 5.79
N THR A 102 23.17 -14.30 5.50
CA THR A 102 23.00 -15.28 4.40
C THR A 102 22.49 -14.62 3.12
N ARG A 103 23.38 -13.87 2.47
CA ARG A 103 23.16 -13.34 1.12
C ARG A 103 22.78 -14.47 0.16
N LYS A 104 21.52 -14.56 -0.27
CA LYS A 104 21.08 -15.49 -1.33
C LYS A 104 21.48 -14.94 -2.70
N GLY A 105 22.79 -14.95 -2.95
CA GLY A 105 23.38 -14.51 -4.22
C GLY A 105 23.57 -12.99 -4.32
N SER A 106 24.48 -12.59 -5.20
CA SER A 106 24.84 -11.19 -5.45
C SER A 106 24.27 -10.64 -6.74
N ARG A 107 23.21 -11.24 -7.28
CA ARG A 107 22.78 -11.03 -8.67
C ARG A 107 22.54 -9.54 -8.96
N TRP A 108 21.76 -8.87 -8.12
CA TRP A 108 21.36 -7.50 -8.34
C TRP A 108 22.52 -6.54 -8.12
N THR A 109 23.29 -6.72 -7.05
CA THR A 109 24.47 -5.88 -6.80
C THR A 109 25.54 -6.07 -7.87
N SER A 110 25.77 -7.30 -8.32
CA SER A 110 26.75 -7.60 -9.38
C SER A 110 26.33 -6.98 -10.70
N ASP A 111 25.05 -7.04 -11.05
CA ASP A 111 24.50 -6.39 -12.24
C ASP A 111 24.65 -4.86 -12.16
N ALA A 112 24.26 -4.25 -11.04
CA ALA A 112 24.45 -2.81 -10.79
C ALA A 112 25.92 -2.35 -10.91
N ILE A 113 26.86 -3.13 -10.35
CA ILE A 113 28.28 -2.84 -10.48
C ILE A 113 28.72 -2.92 -11.95
N SER A 114 28.21 -3.89 -12.71
CA SER A 114 28.50 -4.05 -14.13
C SER A 114 27.95 -2.89 -14.98
N GLN A 115 26.83 -2.30 -14.55
CA GLN A 115 26.23 -1.10 -15.13
C GLN A 115 26.93 0.20 -14.71
N GLY A 116 27.95 0.13 -13.84
CA GLY A 116 28.79 1.26 -13.45
C GLY A 116 28.35 1.99 -12.18
N LEU A 117 27.30 1.54 -11.49
CA LEU A 117 26.82 2.15 -10.25
C LEU A 117 27.83 1.97 -9.11
N ARG A 118 27.99 2.98 -8.24
CA ARG A 118 28.99 2.96 -7.15
C ARG A 118 28.49 3.61 -5.86
N GLY A 119 29.11 3.23 -4.74
CA GLY A 119 28.85 3.84 -3.42
C GLY A 119 27.39 3.71 -2.99
N LYS A 120 26.76 4.84 -2.65
CA LYS A 120 25.36 4.91 -2.17
C LYS A 120 24.34 4.37 -3.19
N GLU A 121 24.67 4.37 -4.47
CA GLU A 121 23.80 3.89 -5.56
C GLU A 121 23.65 2.36 -5.54
N LEU A 122 24.53 1.64 -4.83
CA LEU A 122 24.46 0.19 -4.68
C LEU A 122 23.57 -0.26 -3.51
N VAL A 123 23.24 0.66 -2.59
CA VAL A 123 22.39 0.37 -1.42
C VAL A 123 21.07 -0.30 -1.79
N PRO A 124 20.34 0.16 -2.85
CA PRO A 124 19.10 -0.50 -3.24
C PRO A 124 19.27 -1.97 -3.64
N TYR A 125 20.32 -2.24 -4.40
CA TYR A 125 20.61 -3.57 -4.94
C TYR A 125 21.12 -4.53 -3.86
N LEU A 126 21.88 -4.01 -2.88
CA LEU A 126 22.26 -4.76 -1.70
C LEU A 126 21.03 -5.19 -0.92
N ILE A 127 20.12 -4.26 -0.64
CA ILE A 127 18.88 -4.55 0.08
C ILE A 127 18.09 -5.66 -0.60
N ARG A 128 18.01 -5.63 -1.93
CA ARG A 128 17.37 -6.68 -2.72
C ARG A 128 18.08 -8.03 -2.65
N ASP A 129 19.41 -8.05 -2.74
CA ASP A 129 20.21 -9.29 -2.60
C ASP A 129 20.12 -9.90 -1.19
N PHE A 130 19.94 -9.05 -0.18
CA PHE A 130 19.75 -9.47 1.22
C PHE A 130 18.29 -9.75 1.58
N ASN A 131 17.35 -9.54 0.65
CA ASN A 131 15.90 -9.55 0.90
C ASN A 131 15.51 -8.71 2.13
N ALA A 132 16.18 -7.57 2.29
CA ALA A 132 15.96 -6.68 3.41
C ALA A 132 14.72 -5.80 3.16
N TRP A 133 13.88 -5.70 4.16
CA TRP A 133 12.89 -4.66 4.29
C TRP A 133 13.55 -3.30 4.49
N ILE A 134 13.03 -2.30 3.78
CA ILE A 134 13.19 -0.90 4.15
C ILE A 134 11.82 -0.35 4.52
N CYS A 135 11.74 0.21 5.72
CA CYS A 135 10.65 1.08 6.13
C CYS A 135 11.07 2.52 5.82
N MET A 136 10.78 2.96 4.59
CA MET A 136 10.91 4.38 4.25
C MET A 136 9.60 5.11 4.53
N PRO A 137 9.66 6.41 4.89
CA PRO A 137 8.48 7.27 4.88
C PRO A 137 7.76 7.14 3.52
N PRO A 138 6.45 6.84 3.46
CA PRO A 138 5.71 6.55 2.23
C PRO A 138 5.26 7.81 1.44
N ASP A 139 5.82 8.97 1.76
CA ASP A 139 5.45 10.31 1.32
C ASP A 139 6.58 11.04 0.54
N LEU A 140 7.59 10.31 0.05
CA LEU A 140 8.66 10.87 -0.76
C LEU A 140 8.34 10.69 -2.25
N TRP A 141 8.08 11.81 -2.92
CA TRP A 141 7.63 11.83 -4.32
C TRP A 141 8.80 12.00 -5.28
N PRO A 142 8.87 11.22 -6.38
CA PRO A 142 9.95 11.34 -7.34
C PRO A 142 9.86 12.66 -8.12
N SER A 143 11.01 13.27 -8.38
CA SER A 143 11.11 14.43 -9.26
C SER A 143 11.10 14.02 -10.75
N PRO A 144 10.62 14.88 -11.66
CA PRO A 144 10.66 14.60 -13.09
C PRO A 144 12.11 14.45 -13.59
N PRO A 145 12.41 13.45 -14.44
CA PRO A 145 13.71 13.36 -15.10
C PRO A 145 13.97 14.59 -15.97
N SER A 146 15.22 15.09 -15.95
CA SER A 146 15.62 16.24 -16.75
C SER A 146 15.66 15.97 -18.26
N ILE A 147 15.71 14.69 -18.65
CA ILE A 147 15.84 14.26 -20.05
C ILE A 147 14.56 13.51 -20.44
N LEU A 148 14.04 13.85 -21.62
CA LEU A 148 12.92 13.14 -22.23
C LEU A 148 13.42 11.83 -22.84
N THR A 149 13.00 10.70 -22.28
CA THR A 149 13.37 9.37 -22.73
C THR A 149 12.10 8.61 -23.13
N PRO A 150 11.99 8.11 -24.37
CA PRO A 150 10.85 7.28 -24.75
C PRO A 150 10.90 5.96 -23.99
N LEU A 151 9.79 5.62 -23.32
CA LEU A 151 9.66 4.37 -22.55
C LEU A 151 9.51 3.13 -23.42
N PHE A 152 8.92 3.29 -24.61
CA PHE A 152 8.61 2.20 -25.51
C PHE A 152 9.10 2.50 -26.91
N THR A 153 9.67 1.48 -27.54
CA THR A 153 10.01 1.51 -28.96
C THR A 153 8.71 1.42 -29.77
N ILE A 154 8.53 2.37 -30.69
CA ILE A 154 7.42 2.35 -31.65
C ILE A 154 7.80 1.43 -32.80
N PHE A 155 6.93 0.50 -33.16
CA PHE A 155 7.12 -0.38 -34.30
C PHE A 155 6.53 0.25 -35.57
N ASP A 156 7.15 0.00 -36.73
CA ASP A 156 6.68 0.54 -38.02
C ASP A 156 5.19 0.25 -38.31
N GLU A 157 4.54 1.24 -38.92
CA GLU A 157 3.09 1.32 -39.17
C GLU A 157 2.53 0.28 -40.15
N SER A 158 3.36 -0.57 -40.75
CA SER A 158 2.94 -1.63 -41.68
C SER A 158 2.18 -2.80 -41.03
N CYS A 159 1.85 -2.69 -39.74
CA CYS A 159 1.16 -3.74 -39.00
C CYS A 159 -0.34 -3.72 -39.27
N ALA A 160 -0.93 -4.90 -39.51
CA ALA A 160 -2.37 -5.04 -39.67
C ALA A 160 -3.10 -4.54 -38.41
N LEU A 161 -3.96 -3.53 -38.59
CA LEU A 161 -4.77 -2.96 -37.51
C LEU A 161 -5.79 -4.00 -37.03
N THR A 162 -5.91 -4.15 -35.71
CA THR A 162 -6.97 -4.96 -35.10
C THR A 162 -8.28 -4.18 -35.07
N HIS A 163 -9.42 -4.86 -34.87
CA HIS A 163 -10.72 -4.19 -34.71
C HIS A 163 -10.75 -3.13 -33.60
N MET A 164 -9.89 -3.27 -32.58
CA MET A 164 -9.75 -2.29 -31.50
C MET A 164 -9.29 -0.91 -32.01
N HIS A 165 -8.53 -0.84 -33.10
CA HIS A 165 -8.04 0.44 -33.65
C HIS A 165 -9.17 1.26 -34.29
N ASN A 166 -10.31 0.63 -34.60
CA ASN A 166 -11.45 1.31 -35.19
C ASN A 166 -12.44 1.84 -34.14
N LEU A 167 -12.20 1.53 -32.86
CA LEU A 167 -13.06 2.00 -31.78
C LEU A 167 -12.69 3.45 -31.40
N PRO A 168 -13.68 4.31 -31.10
CA PRO A 168 -13.44 5.59 -30.45
C PRO A 168 -12.63 5.42 -29.16
N ASN A 169 -11.74 6.38 -28.87
CA ASN A 169 -10.89 6.35 -27.69
C ASN A 169 -11.69 6.18 -26.39
N ASP A 170 -12.87 6.80 -26.28
CA ASP A 170 -13.70 6.68 -25.08
C ASP A 170 -14.21 5.25 -24.85
N LEU A 171 -14.63 4.55 -25.92
CA LEU A 171 -15.04 3.15 -25.82
C LEU A 171 -13.85 2.24 -25.53
N LEU A 172 -12.67 2.55 -26.07
CA LEU A 172 -11.45 1.82 -25.74
C LEU A 172 -11.08 1.94 -24.26
N LEU A 173 -11.14 3.16 -23.71
CA LEU A 173 -10.86 3.40 -22.30
C LEU A 173 -11.90 2.71 -21.41
N GLU A 174 -13.18 2.75 -21.78
CA GLU A 174 -14.22 2.02 -21.07
C GLU A 174 -13.96 0.51 -21.07
N ILE A 175 -13.63 -0.09 -22.22
CA ILE A 175 -13.28 -1.51 -22.30
C ILE A 175 -12.05 -1.81 -21.43
N PHE A 176 -11.00 -1.00 -21.53
CA PHE A 176 -9.77 -1.19 -20.77
C PHE A 176 -9.98 -1.03 -19.26
N SER A 177 -10.99 -0.27 -18.82
CA SER A 177 -11.33 -0.15 -17.40
C SER A 177 -11.80 -1.46 -16.76
N TYR A 178 -12.30 -2.41 -17.55
CA TYR A 178 -12.68 -3.75 -17.08
C TYR A 178 -11.54 -4.76 -17.08
N VAL A 179 -10.37 -4.39 -17.61
CA VAL A 179 -9.21 -5.27 -17.74
C VAL A 179 -8.12 -4.85 -16.76
N ARG A 180 -7.49 -5.81 -16.08
CA ARG A 180 -6.38 -5.49 -15.17
C ARG A 180 -5.20 -4.95 -15.98
N LEU A 181 -4.48 -3.98 -15.42
CA LEU A 181 -3.34 -3.36 -16.10
C LEU A 181 -2.27 -4.39 -16.52
N ALA A 182 -2.02 -5.42 -15.71
CA ALA A 182 -1.10 -6.50 -16.06
C ALA A 182 -1.56 -7.28 -17.31
N ASP A 183 -2.86 -7.53 -17.46
CA ASP A 183 -3.42 -8.22 -18.60
C ASP A 183 -3.39 -7.34 -19.86
N LEU A 184 -3.55 -6.02 -19.71
CA LEU A 184 -3.32 -5.06 -20.81
C LEU A 184 -1.85 -5.07 -21.25
N MET A 185 -0.90 -5.09 -20.32
CA MET A 185 0.52 -5.18 -20.66
C MET A 185 0.85 -6.52 -21.34
N ASN A 186 0.23 -7.62 -20.92
CA ASN A 186 0.32 -8.91 -21.60
C ASN A 186 -0.32 -8.87 -22.99
N LEU A 187 -1.46 -8.19 -23.15
CA LEU A 187 -2.09 -7.99 -24.45
C LEU A 187 -1.17 -7.20 -25.39
N SER A 188 -0.44 -6.21 -24.86
CA SER A 188 0.55 -5.43 -25.62
C SER A 188 1.70 -6.29 -26.17
N SER A 189 2.02 -7.44 -25.55
CA SER A 189 3.08 -8.32 -26.03
C SER A 189 2.63 -9.33 -27.09
N THR A 190 1.33 -9.40 -27.40
CA THR A 190 0.78 -10.37 -28.37
C THR A 190 1.11 -10.03 -29.82
N CYS A 191 1.03 -8.75 -30.22
CA CYS A 191 1.36 -8.30 -31.57
C CYS A 191 1.83 -6.84 -31.60
N ARG A 192 2.57 -6.47 -32.64
CA ARG A 192 3.13 -5.11 -32.81
C ARG A 192 2.07 -4.01 -32.87
N SER A 193 0.95 -4.27 -33.54
CA SER A 193 -0.16 -3.32 -33.63
C SER A 193 -0.76 -3.04 -32.25
N MET A 194 -1.01 -4.09 -31.44
CA MET A 194 -1.52 -3.94 -30.09
C MET A 194 -0.50 -3.31 -29.14
N ARG A 195 0.80 -3.62 -29.32
CA ARG A 195 1.89 -2.94 -28.63
C ARG A 195 1.82 -1.44 -28.88
N ASN A 196 1.82 -1.01 -30.14
CA ASN A 196 1.75 0.40 -30.52
C ASN A 196 0.49 1.10 -29.97
N LEU A 197 -0.67 0.44 -29.99
CA LEU A 197 -1.92 0.99 -29.43
C LEU A 197 -1.81 1.21 -27.91
N LEU A 198 -1.41 0.18 -27.17
CA LEU A 198 -1.41 0.22 -25.70
C LEU A 198 -0.23 0.99 -25.11
N THR A 199 0.88 1.09 -25.84
CA THR A 199 2.05 1.88 -25.42
C THR A 199 2.08 3.27 -26.05
N ASN A 200 1.05 3.64 -26.82
CA ASN A 200 0.88 5.02 -27.26
C ASN A 200 0.76 5.94 -26.04
N THR A 201 1.49 7.05 -26.04
CA THR A 201 1.52 8.00 -24.92
C THR A 201 0.13 8.44 -24.48
N GLY A 202 -0.75 8.83 -25.41
CA GLY A 202 -2.10 9.30 -25.07
C GLY A 202 -2.98 8.19 -24.48
N THR A 203 -2.98 7.01 -25.11
CA THR A 203 -3.77 5.85 -24.66
C THR A 203 -3.29 5.37 -23.29
N LEU A 204 -1.99 5.12 -23.14
CA LEU A 204 -1.41 4.65 -21.88
C LEU A 204 -1.61 5.66 -20.75
N ASN A 205 -1.41 6.95 -21.02
CA ASN A 205 -1.60 8.01 -20.03
C ASN A 205 -3.06 8.06 -19.54
N SER A 206 -4.01 7.90 -20.46
CA SER A 206 -5.45 7.90 -20.14
C SER A 206 -5.86 6.69 -19.31
N VAL A 207 -5.40 5.49 -19.68
CA VAL A 207 -5.64 4.24 -18.91
C VAL A 207 -5.07 4.37 -17.51
N LEU A 208 -3.83 4.85 -17.37
CA LEU A 208 -3.17 5.00 -16.08
C LEU A 208 -3.82 6.10 -15.23
N ARG A 209 -4.19 7.23 -15.83
CA ARG A 209 -4.95 8.30 -15.17
C ARG A 209 -6.26 7.75 -14.59
N GLN A 210 -7.00 6.96 -15.35
CA GLN A 210 -8.22 6.32 -14.87
C GLN A 210 -7.93 5.35 -13.71
N ALA A 211 -6.86 4.55 -13.81
CA ALA A 211 -6.45 3.63 -12.76
C ALA A 211 -6.04 4.31 -11.44
N VAL A 212 -5.56 5.56 -11.51
CA VAL A 212 -5.19 6.36 -10.32
C VAL A 212 -6.39 7.14 -9.77
N LEU A 213 -7.16 7.83 -10.62
CA LEU A 213 -8.20 8.76 -10.16
C LEU A 213 -9.52 8.08 -9.79
N SER A 214 -9.79 6.88 -10.31
CA SER A 214 -11.04 6.15 -10.00
C SER A 214 -11.14 5.83 -8.50
N ARG A 215 -12.37 5.84 -7.95
CA ARG A 215 -12.62 5.55 -6.53
C ARG A 215 -12.08 4.19 -6.09
N HIS A 216 -12.21 3.19 -6.96
CA HIS A 216 -11.71 1.83 -6.73
C HIS A 216 -10.57 1.47 -7.70
N GLY A 217 -9.82 2.49 -8.15
CA GLY A 217 -8.71 2.30 -9.08
C GLY A 217 -7.57 1.50 -8.45
N PRO A 218 -6.93 0.56 -9.18
CA PRO A 218 -5.86 -0.29 -8.64
C PRO A 218 -4.58 0.48 -8.28
N LEU A 219 -4.45 1.72 -8.75
CA LEU A 219 -3.30 2.60 -8.49
C LEU A 219 -3.70 3.84 -7.68
N ARG A 220 -4.89 3.85 -7.07
CA ARG A 220 -5.38 4.98 -6.26
C ARG A 220 -4.46 5.35 -5.11
N TRP A 221 -3.78 4.35 -4.55
CA TRP A 221 -2.80 4.53 -3.48
C TRP A 221 -1.66 5.47 -3.85
N ILE A 222 -1.43 5.77 -5.13
CA ILE A 222 -0.44 6.76 -5.59
C ILE A 222 -0.85 8.19 -5.24
N LEU A 223 -2.13 8.48 -5.01
CA LEU A 223 -2.57 9.85 -4.66
C LEU A 223 -2.21 10.20 -3.20
N PRO A 224 -1.97 11.50 -2.91
CA PRO A 224 -1.66 11.94 -1.55
C PRO A 224 -2.84 11.72 -0.59
N VAL A 225 -2.53 11.45 0.68
CA VAL A 225 -3.54 11.22 1.72
C VAL A 225 -3.74 12.49 2.54
N ALA A 226 -4.97 13.01 2.52
CA ALA A 226 -5.29 14.30 3.16
C ALA A 226 -5.19 14.31 4.69
N THR A 227 -5.25 13.14 5.34
CA THR A 227 -5.11 13.03 6.80
C THR A 227 -3.66 13.05 7.27
N VAL A 228 -2.69 12.88 6.36
CA VAL A 228 -1.26 12.95 6.68
C VAL A 228 -0.79 14.39 6.54
N GLN A 229 -0.32 14.96 7.64
CA GLN A 229 0.04 16.37 7.72
C GLN A 229 1.15 16.74 6.72
N GLY A 230 0.89 17.72 5.85
CA GLY A 230 1.86 18.25 4.90
C GLY A 230 2.07 17.42 3.63
N GLU A 231 1.47 16.23 3.53
CA GLU A 231 1.65 15.35 2.38
C GLU A 231 1.03 15.93 1.12
N VAL A 232 -0.19 16.47 1.22
CA VAL A 232 -0.91 17.02 0.06
C VAL A 232 -0.15 18.22 -0.52
N GLU A 233 0.29 19.15 0.33
CA GLU A 233 1.03 20.34 -0.11
C GLU A 233 2.34 19.95 -0.81
N TYR A 234 3.08 19.01 -0.24
CA TYR A 234 4.34 18.53 -0.82
C TYR A 234 4.11 17.76 -2.12
N ALA A 235 3.12 16.87 -2.16
CA ALA A 235 2.75 16.11 -3.35
C ALA A 235 2.30 17.04 -4.50
N GLU A 236 1.50 18.05 -4.20
CA GLU A 236 1.08 19.06 -5.16
C GLU A 236 2.27 19.86 -5.68
N GLU A 237 3.22 20.29 -4.82
CA GLU A 237 4.43 20.98 -5.26
C GLU A 237 5.22 20.14 -6.29
N ILE A 238 5.42 18.86 -6.01
CA ILE A 238 6.11 17.94 -6.91
C ILE A 238 5.29 17.69 -8.18
N ALA A 239 3.96 17.53 -8.07
CA ALA A 239 3.08 17.35 -9.21
C ALA A 239 3.11 18.53 -10.18
N HIS A 240 3.21 19.77 -9.68
CA HIS A 240 3.39 20.95 -10.52
C HIS A 240 4.74 20.94 -11.25
N LYS A 241 5.81 20.41 -10.64
CA LYS A 241 7.10 20.21 -11.34
C LYS A 241 6.95 19.20 -12.49
N TRP A 242 6.16 18.16 -12.30
CA TRP A 242 5.84 17.20 -13.37
C TRP A 242 5.01 17.83 -14.50
N LEU A 243 4.05 18.70 -14.18
CA LEU A 243 3.29 19.46 -15.19
C LEU A 243 4.15 20.46 -15.97
N ALA A 244 5.19 21.00 -15.35
CA ALA A 244 6.18 21.86 -16.01
C ALA A 244 7.23 21.06 -16.82
N SER A 245 7.21 19.73 -16.77
CA SER A 245 8.22 18.89 -17.41
C SER A 245 8.02 18.77 -18.93
N PRO A 246 9.08 18.45 -19.71
CA PRO A 246 8.95 18.19 -21.15
C PRO A 246 7.93 17.09 -21.50
N TYR A 247 7.73 16.13 -20.59
CA TYR A 247 6.76 15.04 -20.77
C TYR A 247 5.31 15.54 -20.76
N ALA A 248 4.99 16.47 -19.87
CA ALA A 248 3.65 17.06 -19.79
C ALA A 248 3.36 17.94 -21.00
N ILE A 249 4.35 18.73 -21.47
CA ILE A 249 4.22 19.55 -22.68
C ILE A 249 3.93 18.66 -23.90
N ALA A 250 4.61 17.52 -24.04
CA ALA A 250 4.35 16.56 -25.10
C ALA A 250 2.93 15.96 -25.03
N CYS A 251 2.37 15.78 -23.83
CA CYS A 251 1.00 15.30 -23.63
C CYS A 251 -0.05 16.40 -23.87
N ALA A 252 0.25 17.65 -23.50
CA ALA A 252 -0.66 18.78 -23.63
C ALA A 252 -1.02 19.09 -25.10
N HIS A 253 -0.12 18.82 -26.05
CA HIS A 253 -0.42 18.93 -27.48
C HIS A 253 -1.52 17.97 -27.98
N ILE A 254 -1.88 16.96 -27.18
CA ILE A 254 -2.89 15.95 -27.49
C ILE A 254 -4.25 16.31 -26.86
N SER A 255 -4.27 17.13 -25.80
CA SER A 255 -5.48 17.50 -25.06
C SER A 255 -5.84 18.97 -25.25
N THR A 256 -6.99 19.23 -25.89
CA THR A 256 -7.61 20.56 -25.94
C THR A 256 -8.90 20.50 -25.14
N MET A 257 -8.89 20.93 -23.87
CA MET A 257 -10.09 21.39 -23.11
C MET A 257 -9.68 21.98 -21.74
N ASP A 258 -10.49 22.94 -21.28
CA ASP A 258 -10.30 23.85 -20.14
C ASP A 258 -9.85 23.23 -18.81
N SER A 259 -8.85 23.86 -18.18
CA SER A 259 -8.40 23.57 -16.82
C SER A 259 -9.20 24.38 -15.79
N SER A 260 -10.08 23.73 -15.02
CA SER A 260 -10.57 24.27 -13.73
C SER A 260 -9.57 23.91 -12.62
N PRO A 261 -9.50 24.66 -11.51
CA PRO A 261 -8.54 24.40 -10.43
C PRO A 261 -8.97 23.16 -9.63
N LYS A 262 -8.54 21.99 -10.09
CA LYS A 262 -8.48 20.75 -9.30
C LYS A 262 -7.02 20.35 -9.19
N SER A 263 -6.68 19.56 -8.16
CA SER A 263 -5.35 18.96 -7.90
C SER A 263 -4.51 18.75 -9.16
N ALA A 264 -3.20 19.01 -9.13
CA ALA A 264 -2.31 18.84 -10.27
C ALA A 264 -2.33 17.41 -10.85
N PHE A 265 -2.61 16.41 -10.02
CA PHE A 265 -2.82 15.02 -10.46
C PHE A 265 -4.08 14.86 -11.34
N SER A 266 -5.09 15.71 -11.17
CA SER A 266 -6.33 15.66 -11.96
C SER A 266 -6.18 16.24 -13.36
N ASP A 267 -5.11 17.00 -13.61
CA ASP A 267 -4.82 17.64 -14.89
C ASP A 267 -4.65 16.59 -16.00
N GLN A 268 -5.18 16.86 -17.19
CA GLN A 268 -5.09 15.94 -18.33
C GLN A 268 -3.66 15.83 -18.87
N ALA A 269 -2.86 16.89 -18.74
CA ALA A 269 -1.47 16.94 -19.16
C ALA A 269 -0.53 16.21 -18.18
N PHE A 270 -1.01 15.79 -17.00
CA PHE A 270 -0.19 15.07 -16.04
C PHE A 270 0.35 13.76 -16.66
N PRO A 271 1.68 13.56 -16.73
CA PRO A 271 2.28 12.49 -17.51
C PRO A 271 2.37 11.17 -16.71
N TYR A 272 1.22 10.61 -16.32
CA TYR A 272 1.10 9.31 -15.64
C TYR A 272 1.92 8.17 -16.26
N HIS A 273 1.98 8.12 -17.60
CA HIS A 273 2.73 7.10 -18.33
C HIS A 273 4.25 7.13 -18.05
N VAL A 274 4.82 8.25 -17.62
CA VAL A 274 6.23 8.37 -17.20
C VAL A 274 6.35 8.46 -15.69
N PHE A 275 5.45 9.20 -15.06
CA PHE A 275 5.40 9.32 -13.61
C PHE A 275 5.34 7.95 -12.94
N ILE A 276 4.40 7.08 -13.33
CA ILE A 276 4.20 5.79 -12.68
C ILE A 276 5.41 4.86 -12.85
N PRO A 277 6.00 4.67 -14.05
CA PRO A 277 7.24 3.90 -14.16
C PRO A 277 8.37 4.48 -13.31
N VAL A 278 8.59 5.80 -13.29
CA VAL A 278 9.61 6.42 -12.44
C VAL A 278 9.31 6.19 -10.95
N TYR A 279 8.04 6.27 -10.58
CA TYR A 279 7.52 6.04 -9.22
C TYR A 279 7.65 4.58 -8.78
N LEU A 280 7.52 3.63 -9.71
CA LEU A 280 7.57 2.20 -9.47
C LEU A 280 8.93 1.57 -9.80
N ASN A 281 9.89 2.32 -10.36
CA ASN A 281 11.20 1.76 -10.69
C ASN A 281 11.98 1.55 -9.39
N VAL A 282 12.03 0.30 -8.92
CA VAL A 282 12.48 -0.11 -7.58
C VAL A 282 13.99 0.12 -7.34
N ASP A 283 14.76 0.58 -8.33
CA ASP A 283 16.20 0.32 -8.32
C ASP A 283 17.09 1.58 -8.50
N THR A 284 16.59 2.81 -8.32
CA THR A 284 17.40 4.03 -8.62
C THR A 284 17.47 5.12 -7.55
N GLY A 285 16.73 5.03 -6.43
CA GLY A 285 16.75 6.12 -5.43
C GLY A 285 15.90 5.89 -4.17
N ILE A 286 16.01 6.81 -3.21
CA ILE A 286 15.28 6.77 -1.92
C ILE A 286 13.76 6.81 -2.14
N GLU A 287 13.31 7.57 -3.13
CA GLU A 287 11.92 7.75 -3.51
C GLU A 287 11.30 6.41 -3.96
N SER A 288 12.05 5.55 -4.66
CA SER A 288 11.55 4.23 -5.07
C SER A 288 11.23 3.30 -3.88
N PHE A 289 11.98 3.43 -2.78
CA PHE A 289 11.74 2.68 -1.55
C PHE A 289 10.59 3.22 -0.74
N SER A 290 10.42 4.55 -0.73
CA SER A 290 9.22 5.18 -0.21
C SER A 290 7.97 4.61 -0.90
N MET A 291 8.00 4.46 -2.22
CA MET A 291 6.85 3.94 -2.96
C MET A 291 6.60 2.46 -2.80
N SER A 292 7.67 1.67 -2.70
CA SER A 292 7.53 0.27 -2.33
C SER A 292 6.88 0.13 -0.95
N SER A 293 7.25 0.99 0.00
CA SER A 293 6.65 1.04 1.34
C SER A 293 5.18 1.45 1.28
N ARG A 294 4.84 2.48 0.51
CA ARG A 294 3.45 2.93 0.33
C ARG A 294 2.56 1.84 -0.29
N LYS A 295 3.05 1.17 -1.33
CA LYS A 295 2.34 0.06 -1.98
C LYS A 295 2.08 -1.10 -1.00
N ARG A 296 3.09 -1.44 -0.19
CA ARG A 296 2.96 -2.46 0.86
C ARG A 296 1.91 -2.08 1.89
N LEU A 297 1.96 -0.85 2.42
CA LEU A 297 0.96 -0.34 3.36
C LEU A 297 -0.45 -0.38 2.75
N TRP A 298 -0.60 -0.06 1.46
CA TRP A 298 -1.89 -0.14 0.77
C TRP A 298 -2.41 -1.58 0.73
N LYS A 299 -1.58 -2.56 0.35
CA LYS A 299 -1.96 -3.98 0.38
C LYS A 299 -2.39 -4.41 1.79
N GLN A 300 -1.65 -3.99 2.82
CA GLN A 300 -1.99 -4.30 4.20
C GLN A 300 -3.34 -3.68 4.58
N ALA A 301 -3.60 -2.42 4.19
CA ALA A 301 -4.89 -1.77 4.43
C ALA A 301 -6.06 -2.52 3.76
N GLN A 302 -5.85 -3.09 2.57
CA GLN A 302 -6.86 -3.94 1.93
C GLN A 302 -7.14 -5.22 2.72
N GLN A 303 -6.10 -5.87 3.26
CA GLN A 303 -6.29 -7.05 4.12
C GLN A 303 -6.99 -6.69 5.43
N PHE A 304 -6.64 -5.55 6.03
CA PHE A 304 -7.36 -5.04 7.19
C PHE A 304 -8.82 -4.71 6.88
N GLN A 305 -9.13 -4.12 5.72
CA GLN A 305 -10.52 -3.90 5.29
C GLN A 305 -11.33 -5.20 5.31
N GLU A 306 -10.74 -6.32 4.88
CA GLU A 306 -11.36 -7.64 4.95
C GLU A 306 -11.55 -8.10 6.40
N LEU A 307 -10.55 -7.93 7.27
CA LEU A 307 -10.68 -8.23 8.70
C LEU A 307 -11.81 -7.42 9.38
N TRP A 308 -11.93 -6.13 9.05
CA TRP A 308 -13.01 -5.27 9.52
C TRP A 308 -14.37 -5.76 9.02
N TYR A 309 -14.45 -6.15 7.74
CA TYR A 309 -15.68 -6.70 7.18
C TYR A 309 -16.09 -8.00 7.90
N GLU A 310 -15.14 -8.91 8.13
CA GLU A 310 -15.40 -10.14 8.87
C GLU A 310 -15.86 -9.85 10.30
N TYR A 311 -15.16 -8.95 10.99
CA TYR A 311 -15.48 -8.54 12.35
C TYR A 311 -16.92 -8.01 12.47
N ARG A 312 -17.32 -7.11 11.56
CA ARG A 312 -18.67 -6.53 11.59
C ARG A 312 -19.77 -7.45 11.09
N THR A 313 -19.44 -8.56 10.44
CA THR A 313 -20.43 -9.54 9.95
C THR A 313 -20.57 -10.76 10.84
N LYS A 314 -19.46 -11.23 11.43
CA LYS A 314 -19.39 -12.48 12.20
C LYS A 314 -19.16 -12.25 13.69
N GLY A 315 -18.69 -11.08 14.09
CA GLY A 315 -18.33 -10.77 15.46
C GLY A 315 -16.93 -11.24 15.83
N TRP A 316 -16.76 -11.66 17.08
CA TRP A 316 -15.47 -12.09 17.61
C TRP A 316 -15.15 -13.52 17.19
N GLU A 317 -13.90 -13.79 16.81
CA GLU A 317 -13.45 -15.18 16.67
C GLU A 317 -13.25 -15.83 18.04
N THR A 318 -12.76 -15.04 19.00
CA THR A 318 -12.57 -15.47 20.39
C THR A 318 -13.14 -14.42 21.32
N ASP A 319 -13.98 -14.87 22.26
CA ASP A 319 -14.58 -14.00 23.25
C ASP A 319 -13.61 -13.72 24.41
N ILE A 320 -12.55 -12.95 24.11
CA ILE A 320 -11.57 -12.52 25.11
C ILE A 320 -12.08 -11.32 25.94
N PHE A 321 -13.10 -10.61 25.46
CA PHE A 321 -13.59 -9.39 26.11
C PHE A 321 -14.72 -9.65 27.11
N SER A 322 -15.45 -10.77 27.00
CA SER A 322 -16.35 -11.25 28.08
C SER A 322 -15.64 -11.48 29.40
N MET A 323 -14.33 -11.77 29.38
CA MET A 323 -13.54 -11.92 30.60
C MET A 323 -13.40 -10.61 31.40
N PHE A 324 -13.72 -9.47 30.80
CA PHE A 324 -13.69 -8.16 31.45
C PHE A 324 -15.09 -7.66 31.85
N ASP A 325 -16.13 -8.48 31.74
CA ASP A 325 -17.40 -8.14 32.36
C ASP A 325 -17.28 -8.18 33.90
N GLU A 326 -17.96 -7.27 34.59
CA GLU A 326 -17.87 -7.10 36.05
C GLU A 326 -18.26 -8.38 36.81
N GLU A 327 -19.20 -9.17 36.29
CA GLU A 327 -19.72 -10.37 36.93
C GLU A 327 -18.69 -11.51 36.86
N THR A 328 -18.08 -11.70 35.69
CA THR A 328 -17.02 -12.67 35.39
C THR A 328 -15.72 -12.30 36.12
N LEU A 329 -15.36 -11.01 36.22
CA LEU A 329 -14.24 -10.53 37.02
C LEU A 329 -14.43 -10.82 38.51
N ASN A 330 -15.64 -10.60 39.05
CA ASN A 330 -15.96 -10.86 40.44
C ASN A 330 -15.92 -12.36 40.79
N VAL A 331 -16.45 -13.22 39.93
CA VAL A 331 -16.39 -14.69 40.10
C VAL A 331 -14.93 -15.18 40.11
N ARG A 332 -14.11 -14.68 39.18
CA ARG A 332 -12.69 -15.06 39.07
C ARG A 332 -11.83 -14.52 40.22
N GLN A 333 -12.10 -13.30 40.70
CA GLN A 333 -11.44 -12.77 41.90
C GLN A 333 -11.73 -13.64 43.13
N ALA A 334 -12.98 -14.10 43.28
CA ALA A 334 -13.36 -15.01 44.36
C ALA A 334 -12.64 -16.37 44.24
N GLU A 335 -12.52 -16.92 43.03
CA GLU A 335 -11.77 -18.16 42.78
C GLU A 335 -10.26 -18.02 43.11
N MET A 336 -9.64 -16.88 42.77
CA MET A 336 -8.23 -16.65 43.10
C MET A 336 -8.00 -16.43 44.60
N SER A 337 -8.89 -15.70 45.29
CA SER A 337 -8.81 -15.56 46.74
C SER A 337 -8.97 -16.89 47.47
N ALA A 338 -9.71 -17.86 46.91
CA ALA A 338 -9.84 -19.20 47.45
C ALA A 338 -8.65 -20.13 47.14
N MET A 339 -7.82 -19.80 46.15
CA MET A 339 -6.66 -20.61 45.74
C MET A 339 -5.37 -20.21 46.47
N TYR A 340 -5.31 -18.99 47.01
CA TYR A 340 -4.15 -18.41 47.70
C TYR A 340 -4.39 -18.10 49.19
N GLY A 341 -5.56 -18.44 49.73
CA GLY A 341 -5.86 -18.45 51.16
C GLY A 341 -5.96 -19.88 51.66
#